data_AF-A4JTW5-F1
#
_entry.id   AF-A4JTW5-F1
#
_cell.length_a   1.000
_cell.length_b   1.000
_cell.length_c   1.000
_cell.angle_alpha   90.00
_cell.angle_beta   90.00
_cell.angle_gamma   90.00
#
_symmetry.space_group_name_H-M   'P 1'
#
loop_
_entity.id
_entity.type
_entity.pdbx_description
1 polymer ?
#
loop_
_entity_poly.entity_id
_entity_poly.type
_entity_poly.pdbx_seq_one_letter_code
_entity_poly.pdbx_strand_id
1 'polypeptide(L)'
;MQLHEALKKVIDAANTQLEDIKSGIDENLYDPAQNDPGGLETAIAVVESAMSNGGSLAPALVLVSVSGGVSNTAQDGNVNVQTVDFDNLAVGDEAPTLPPEFRDLVETTFGEQHYKGIRYEGENTRLDLIYCDAGNYRVSETVVLAGAISSKQLELIRSKLEDGCQIIAHQVGLPTPAVQQRDNDGFPNDELDHVFTTLEVFESGHAEIDDLLTQDPPTHAFTIDELMQRFAAVQSWDIAAEWERLLSLA
;
A
#
# COMPACT_ATOMS: atom_id res chain seq x y z
N MET A 1 9.41 -20.33 18.01
CA MET A 1 9.20 -21.75 17.68
C MET A 1 8.40 -21.91 16.39
N GLN A 2 7.31 -21.15 16.19
CA GLN A 2 6.46 -21.23 14.98
C GLN A 2 7.14 -20.79 13.67
N LEU A 3 7.98 -19.74 13.67
CA LEU A 3 8.70 -19.29 12.46
C LEU A 3 9.67 -20.33 11.89
N HIS A 4 10.42 -21.01 12.78
CA HIS A 4 11.36 -22.07 12.38
C HIS A 4 10.63 -23.27 11.76
N GLU A 5 9.42 -23.56 12.25
CA GLU A 5 8.57 -24.63 11.73
C GLU A 5 7.91 -24.26 10.40
N ALA A 6 7.54 -22.99 10.20
CA ALA A 6 7.01 -22.49 8.93
C ALA A 6 8.09 -22.44 7.84
N LEU A 7 9.27 -21.90 8.14
CA LEU A 7 10.42 -21.90 7.21
C LEU A 7 10.85 -23.31 6.83
N LYS A 8 10.82 -24.24 7.79
CA LYS A 8 11.09 -25.64 7.52
C LYS A 8 10.09 -26.23 6.51
N LYS A 9 8.79 -25.94 6.64
CA LYS A 9 7.78 -26.39 5.66
C LYS A 9 8.01 -25.81 4.26
N VAL A 10 8.43 -24.55 4.17
CA VAL A 10 8.77 -23.90 2.88
C VAL A 10 10.01 -24.55 2.25
N ILE A 11 11.06 -24.80 3.04
CA ILE A 11 12.26 -25.53 2.59
C ILE A 11 11.90 -26.96 2.17
N ASP A 12 11.09 -27.67 2.94
CA ASP A 12 10.68 -29.05 2.65
C ASP A 12 9.89 -29.11 1.32
N ALA A 13 9.01 -28.12 1.07
CA ALA A 13 8.29 -28.00 -0.20
C ALA A 13 9.23 -27.67 -1.37
N ALA A 14 10.16 -26.73 -1.21
CA ALA A 14 11.14 -26.36 -2.24
C ALA A 14 12.09 -27.53 -2.56
N ASN A 15 12.52 -28.29 -1.55
CA ASN A 15 13.34 -29.49 -1.73
C ASN A 15 12.57 -30.61 -2.44
N THR A 16 11.28 -30.79 -2.14
CA THR A 16 10.42 -31.76 -2.83
C THR A 16 10.31 -31.41 -4.32
N GLN A 17 10.10 -30.13 -4.64
CA GLN A 17 10.07 -29.65 -6.02
C GLN A 17 11.42 -29.84 -6.73
N LEU A 18 12.54 -29.59 -6.03
CA LEU A 18 13.88 -29.83 -6.57
C LEU A 18 14.13 -31.32 -6.89
N GLU A 19 13.63 -32.23 -6.05
CA GLU A 19 13.71 -33.68 -6.28
C GLU A 19 12.82 -34.12 -7.45
N ASP A 20 11.61 -33.56 -7.58
CA ASP A 20 10.72 -33.84 -8.72
C ASP A 20 11.37 -33.39 -10.04
N ILE A 21 12.02 -32.22 -10.05
CA ILE A 21 12.79 -31.71 -11.20
C ILE A 21 13.99 -32.62 -11.52
N LYS A 22 14.74 -33.08 -10.50
CA LYS A 22 15.90 -33.96 -10.68
C LYS A 22 15.54 -35.38 -11.11
N SER A 23 14.37 -35.87 -10.69
CA SER A 23 13.90 -37.23 -10.97
C SER A 23 13.14 -37.35 -12.29
N GLY A 24 12.74 -36.22 -12.90
CA GLY A 24 12.12 -36.20 -14.23
C GLY A 24 10.73 -36.84 -14.27
N ILE A 25 9.92 -36.64 -13.22
CA ILE A 25 8.56 -37.18 -13.14
C ILE A 25 7.65 -36.38 -14.11
N ASP A 26 7.40 -36.99 -15.26
CA ASP A 26 6.72 -36.50 -16.48
C ASP A 26 5.20 -36.17 -16.33
N GLU A 27 4.61 -36.21 -15.12
CA GLU A 27 3.15 -36.04 -14.95
C GLU A 27 2.70 -34.60 -14.65
N ASN A 28 3.62 -33.69 -14.38
CA ASN A 28 3.32 -32.27 -14.44
C ASN A 28 3.97 -31.69 -15.72
N LEU A 29 3.23 -30.87 -16.45
CA LEU A 29 3.64 -30.18 -17.68
C LEU A 29 4.98 -29.42 -17.51
N TYR A 30 6.13 -30.01 -17.81
CA TYR A 30 7.43 -29.36 -17.56
C TYR A 30 8.44 -29.53 -18.71
N ASP A 31 9.05 -28.43 -19.15
CA ASP A 31 10.15 -28.36 -20.12
C ASP A 31 11.50 -28.24 -19.39
N PRO A 32 12.37 -29.27 -19.40
CA PRO A 32 13.66 -29.26 -18.69
C PRO A 32 14.62 -28.12 -19.09
N ALA A 33 14.41 -27.46 -20.23
CA ALA A 33 15.22 -26.34 -20.67
C ALA A 33 14.87 -25.01 -19.96
N GLN A 34 13.76 -24.96 -19.23
CA GLN A 34 13.25 -23.75 -18.55
C GLN A 34 13.44 -23.77 -17.03
N ASN A 35 14.05 -24.83 -16.49
CA ASN A 35 14.29 -24.93 -15.06
C ASN A 35 15.67 -24.36 -14.74
N ASP A 36 15.75 -23.54 -13.68
CA ASP A 36 17.03 -23.17 -13.04
C ASP A 36 17.17 -23.87 -11.68
N PRO A 37 17.53 -25.17 -11.65
CA PRO A 37 17.82 -25.88 -10.41
C PRO A 37 18.88 -25.18 -9.56
N GLY A 38 19.83 -24.49 -10.20
CA GLY A 38 20.88 -23.75 -9.49
C GLY A 38 20.33 -22.53 -8.75
N GLY A 39 19.38 -21.82 -9.33
CA GLY A 39 18.65 -20.73 -8.68
C GLY A 39 17.83 -21.20 -7.49
N LEU A 40 17.11 -22.32 -7.63
CA LEU A 40 16.33 -22.92 -6.55
C LEU A 40 17.22 -23.46 -5.42
N GLU A 41 18.33 -24.13 -5.74
CA GLU A 41 19.35 -24.57 -4.78
C GLU A 41 19.97 -23.38 -4.04
N THR A 42 20.23 -22.28 -4.74
CA THR A 42 20.77 -21.05 -4.14
C THR A 42 19.77 -20.42 -3.18
N ALA A 43 18.50 -20.34 -3.55
CA ALA A 43 17.44 -19.83 -2.69
C ALA A 43 17.28 -20.68 -1.41
N ILE A 44 17.25 -22.01 -1.54
CA ILE A 44 17.20 -22.93 -0.41
C ILE A 44 18.42 -22.73 0.51
N ALA A 45 19.63 -22.67 -0.07
CA ALA A 45 20.86 -22.50 0.70
C ALA A 45 20.91 -21.16 1.47
N VAL A 46 20.35 -20.09 0.90
CA VAL A 46 20.25 -18.78 1.57
C VAL A 46 19.32 -18.87 2.78
N VAL A 47 18.15 -19.49 2.64
CA VAL A 47 17.19 -19.68 3.74
C VAL A 47 17.77 -20.59 4.82
N GLU A 48 18.42 -21.71 4.45
CA GLU A 48 19.06 -22.65 5.36
C GLU A 48 20.25 -22.03 6.13
N SER A 49 21.07 -21.22 5.46
CA SER A 49 22.19 -20.48 6.06
C SER A 49 21.70 -19.47 7.10
N ALA A 50 20.61 -18.76 6.79
CA ALA A 50 20.00 -17.80 7.70
C ALA A 50 19.37 -18.48 8.93
N MET A 51 18.78 -19.67 8.77
CA MET A 51 18.29 -20.50 9.88
C MET A 51 19.43 -21.06 10.76
N SER A 52 20.60 -21.34 10.19
CA SER A 52 21.73 -21.97 10.88
C SER A 52 22.57 -21.00 11.71
N ASN A 53 22.64 -19.73 11.31
CA ASN A 53 23.49 -18.73 11.97
C ASN A 53 22.84 -18.05 13.19
N GLY A 54 21.65 -18.49 13.62
CA GLY A 54 20.91 -17.85 14.72
C GLY A 54 20.58 -16.38 14.46
N GLY A 55 20.72 -15.93 13.21
CA GLY A 55 20.45 -14.58 12.77
C GLY A 55 18.95 -14.34 12.81
N SER A 56 18.57 -13.16 13.29
CA SER A 56 17.26 -12.59 12.98
C SER A 56 17.12 -12.61 11.47
N LEU A 57 16.34 -13.56 10.94
CA LEU A 57 15.86 -13.49 9.58
C LEU A 57 15.01 -12.22 9.52
N ALA A 58 15.63 -11.11 9.09
CA ALA A 58 14.87 -10.07 8.40
C ALA A 58 14.11 -10.81 7.30
N PRO A 59 12.78 -10.72 7.26
CA PRO A 59 11.98 -11.66 6.49
C PRO A 59 12.23 -11.42 5.01
N ALA A 60 13.08 -12.27 4.45
CA ALA A 60 12.98 -12.60 3.05
C ALA A 60 11.64 -13.33 2.89
N LEU A 61 10.58 -12.58 2.60
CA LEU A 61 9.34 -13.13 2.08
C LEU A 61 9.72 -13.80 0.74
N VAL A 62 9.76 -15.12 0.71
CA VAL A 62 9.81 -15.87 -0.55
C VAL A 62 8.40 -15.81 -1.12
N LEU A 63 8.13 -14.76 -1.87
CA LEU A 63 6.86 -14.54 -2.53
C LEU A 63 6.97 -14.99 -3.98
N VAL A 64 6.20 -16.01 -4.33
CA VAL A 64 5.99 -16.41 -5.71
C VAL A 64 5.05 -15.37 -6.33
N SER A 65 5.57 -14.28 -6.90
CA SER A 65 4.78 -13.21 -7.52
C SER A 65 5.35 -12.77 -8.85
N VAL A 66 4.50 -12.27 -9.74
CA VAL A 66 4.83 -11.93 -11.12
C VAL A 66 5.08 -10.43 -11.23
N SER A 67 6.37 -10.05 -11.25
CA SER A 67 6.94 -8.80 -11.77
C SER A 67 6.76 -7.49 -10.98
N GLY A 68 7.90 -6.96 -10.53
CA GLY A 68 8.11 -5.52 -10.36
C GLY A 68 8.72 -5.08 -9.02
N GLY A 69 9.89 -5.59 -8.63
CA GLY A 69 10.60 -5.14 -7.42
C GLY A 69 11.52 -6.20 -6.80
N VAL A 70 12.29 -6.89 -7.64
CA VAL A 70 12.93 -8.17 -7.34
C VAL A 70 14.38 -7.98 -6.93
N SER A 71 14.80 -8.52 -5.78
CA SER A 71 16.22 -8.65 -5.44
C SER A 71 16.86 -9.91 -6.04
N ASN A 72 16.11 -11.01 -6.18
CA ASN A 72 16.47 -12.21 -6.95
C ASN A 72 15.24 -12.87 -7.58
N THR A 73 15.34 -13.27 -8.85
CA THR A 73 14.31 -14.01 -9.62
C THR A 73 14.85 -15.38 -10.00
N ALA A 74 14.09 -16.45 -9.74
CA ALA A 74 14.26 -17.77 -10.34
C ALA A 74 12.98 -18.17 -11.09
N GLN A 75 13.10 -18.66 -12.32
CA GLN A 75 11.96 -19.14 -13.12
C GLN A 75 11.97 -20.67 -13.24
N ASP A 76 10.79 -21.28 -13.11
CA ASP A 76 10.52 -22.72 -13.28
C ASP A 76 9.17 -22.89 -14.02
N GLY A 77 9.22 -23.03 -15.35
CA GLY A 77 8.02 -23.13 -16.17
C GLY A 77 7.05 -21.94 -16.00
N ASN A 78 5.86 -22.19 -15.46
CA ASN A 78 4.84 -21.15 -15.19
C ASN A 78 5.02 -20.44 -13.82
N VAL A 79 6.05 -20.82 -13.04
CA VAL A 79 6.25 -20.33 -11.67
C VAL A 79 7.49 -19.44 -11.62
N ASN A 80 7.35 -18.24 -11.05
CA ASN A 80 8.45 -17.29 -10.85
C ASN A 80 8.63 -17.06 -9.33
N VAL A 81 9.79 -17.41 -8.80
CA VAL A 81 10.16 -17.20 -7.40
C VAL A 81 10.90 -15.88 -7.30
N GLN A 82 10.31 -14.91 -6.60
CA GLN A 82 10.89 -13.58 -6.42
C GLN A 82 11.13 -13.33 -4.94
N THR A 83 12.36 -12.97 -4.60
CA THR A 83 12.62 -12.39 -3.28
C THR A 83 12.32 -10.90 -3.38
N VAL A 84 11.26 -10.45 -2.72
CA VAL A 84 10.96 -9.02 -2.57
C VAL A 84 11.57 -8.57 -1.26
N ASP A 85 12.64 -7.78 -1.35
CA ASP A 85 13.23 -7.11 -0.20
C ASP A 85 12.49 -5.79 0.01
N PHE A 86 11.46 -5.82 0.87
CA PHE A 86 10.68 -4.62 1.21
C PHE A 86 11.52 -3.56 1.92
N ASP A 87 12.64 -3.95 2.54
CA ASP A 87 13.53 -3.06 3.29
C ASP A 87 14.55 -2.33 2.39
N ASN A 88 14.75 -2.81 1.15
CA ASN A 88 15.87 -2.39 0.30
C ASN A 88 15.45 -2.09 -1.15
N LEU A 89 14.21 -1.62 -1.35
CA LEU A 89 13.78 -1.05 -2.62
C LEU A 89 14.68 0.15 -2.97
N ALA A 90 15.20 0.19 -4.19
CA ALA A 90 15.97 1.33 -4.65
C ALA A 90 15.14 2.61 -4.51
N VAL A 91 15.78 3.73 -4.17
CA VAL A 91 15.12 5.04 -4.08
C VAL A 91 14.44 5.33 -5.41
N GLY A 92 13.12 5.18 -5.47
CA GLY A 92 12.36 5.37 -6.71
C GLY A 92 11.68 4.11 -7.28
N ASP A 93 11.80 2.93 -6.68
CA ASP A 93 11.04 1.73 -7.03
C ASP A 93 9.85 1.50 -6.07
N GLU A 94 8.71 1.06 -6.60
CA GLU A 94 7.55 0.70 -5.77
C GLU A 94 7.54 -0.81 -5.54
N ALA A 95 7.16 -1.26 -4.35
CA ALA A 95 6.92 -2.68 -4.10
C ALA A 95 5.75 -3.16 -4.98
N PRO A 96 5.83 -4.33 -5.62
CA PRO A 96 4.72 -4.87 -6.38
C PRO A 96 3.56 -5.23 -5.44
N THR A 97 2.32 -5.09 -5.91
CA THR A 97 1.15 -5.64 -5.21
C THR A 97 1.14 -7.15 -5.32
N LEU A 98 0.71 -7.84 -4.27
CA LEU A 98 0.63 -9.30 -4.24
C LEU A 98 -0.78 -9.80 -4.53
N PRO A 99 -0.96 -10.96 -5.17
CA PRO A 99 -2.29 -11.55 -5.29
C PRO A 99 -2.94 -11.78 -3.91
N PRO A 100 -4.28 -11.64 -3.78
CA PRO A 100 -4.96 -11.67 -2.48
C PRO A 100 -4.81 -12.99 -1.73
N GLU A 101 -4.61 -14.11 -2.44
CA GLU A 101 -4.37 -15.43 -1.84
C GLU A 101 -3.09 -15.51 -0.99
N PHE A 102 -2.15 -14.57 -1.16
CA PHE A 102 -0.94 -14.51 -0.33
C PHE A 102 -1.17 -13.85 1.03
N ARG A 103 -2.29 -13.13 1.23
CA ARG A 103 -2.55 -12.38 2.46
C ARG A 103 -2.54 -13.27 3.70
N ASP A 104 -3.33 -14.33 3.69
CA ASP A 104 -3.43 -15.26 4.83
C ASP A 104 -2.06 -15.87 5.15
N LEU A 105 -1.29 -16.24 4.12
CA LEU A 105 0.04 -16.79 4.30
C LEU A 105 0.97 -15.77 4.98
N VAL A 106 0.96 -14.53 4.50
CA VAL A 106 1.83 -13.46 5.00
C VAL A 106 1.46 -13.08 6.43
N GLU A 107 0.19 -12.81 6.71
CA GLU A 107 -0.28 -12.39 8.03
C GLU A 107 -0.13 -13.49 9.10
N THR A 108 -0.25 -14.77 8.73
CA THR A 108 -0.14 -15.88 9.69
C THR A 108 1.30 -16.36 9.91
N THR A 109 2.18 -16.17 8.92
CA THR A 109 3.56 -16.68 8.97
C THR A 109 4.54 -15.66 9.54
N PHE A 110 4.31 -14.38 9.27
CA PHE A 110 5.20 -13.30 9.66
C PHE A 110 4.56 -12.47 10.79
N GLY A 111 5.37 -11.99 11.73
CA GLY A 111 4.86 -11.08 12.77
C GLY A 111 4.44 -9.74 12.19
N GLU A 112 3.52 -9.01 12.85
CA GLU A 112 2.99 -7.72 12.39
C GLU A 112 4.05 -6.76 11.85
N GLN A 113 5.20 -6.64 12.51
CA GLN A 113 6.28 -5.74 12.08
C GLN A 113 6.91 -6.08 10.72
N HIS A 114 6.56 -7.21 10.11
CA HIS A 114 7.21 -7.77 8.92
C HIS A 114 6.35 -7.78 7.67
N TYR A 115 5.07 -7.43 7.78
CA TYR A 115 4.17 -7.29 6.63
C TYR A 115 3.52 -5.91 6.52
N LYS A 116 3.87 -4.97 7.42
CA LYS A 116 3.47 -3.56 7.29
C LYS A 116 3.90 -2.99 5.94
N GLY A 117 2.98 -2.33 5.24
CA GLY A 117 3.24 -1.73 3.93
C GLY A 117 3.25 -2.71 2.75
N ILE A 118 2.97 -4.00 2.98
CA ILE A 118 2.66 -4.94 1.89
C ILE A 118 1.26 -4.63 1.37
N ARG A 119 1.14 -4.54 0.04
CA ARG A 119 -0.10 -4.23 -0.66
C ARG A 119 -0.57 -5.45 -1.43
N TYR A 120 -1.88 -5.64 -1.54
CA TYR A 120 -2.49 -6.74 -2.25
C TYR A 120 -3.37 -6.24 -3.40
N GLU A 121 -3.46 -7.05 -4.46
CA GLU A 121 -4.39 -6.81 -5.56
C GLU A 121 -5.83 -6.78 -5.05
N GLY A 122 -6.62 -5.84 -5.57
CA GLY A 122 -8.00 -5.62 -5.13
C GLY A 122 -8.14 -4.71 -3.91
N GLU A 123 -7.04 -4.33 -3.24
CA GLU A 123 -7.09 -3.27 -2.22
C GLU A 123 -7.40 -1.91 -2.82
N ASN A 124 -8.16 -1.14 -2.04
CA ASN A 124 -8.55 0.23 -2.30
C ASN A 124 -7.97 1.14 -1.22
N THR A 125 -7.99 2.45 -1.48
CA THR A 125 -7.51 3.46 -0.54
C THR A 125 -8.68 4.19 0.08
N ARG A 126 -8.77 4.17 1.41
CA ARG A 126 -9.73 4.91 2.22
C ARG A 126 -9.10 6.20 2.74
N LEU A 127 -9.80 7.31 2.58
CA LEU A 127 -9.46 8.63 3.10
C LEU A 127 -10.63 9.13 3.94
N ASP A 128 -10.39 9.36 5.23
CA ASP A 128 -11.35 10.00 6.12
C ASP A 128 -11.07 11.51 6.16
N LEU A 129 -12.04 12.28 5.67
CA LEU A 129 -11.98 13.73 5.52
C LEU A 129 -12.76 14.38 6.65
N ILE A 130 -12.17 15.37 7.30
CA ILE A 130 -12.79 16.10 8.40
C ILE A 130 -12.75 17.60 8.10
N TYR A 131 -13.87 18.26 8.34
CA TYR A 131 -13.93 19.69 8.52
C TYR A 131 -14.30 20.02 9.96
N CYS A 132 -13.59 20.97 10.57
CA CYS A 132 -13.88 21.50 11.89
C CYS A 132 -13.74 23.02 11.85
N ASP A 133 -14.81 23.75 12.14
CA ASP A 133 -14.76 25.21 12.19
C ASP A 133 -14.12 25.72 13.51
N ALA A 134 -13.94 27.04 13.63
CA ALA A 134 -13.42 27.66 14.86
C ALA A 134 -14.38 27.57 16.06
N GLY A 135 -15.65 27.20 15.82
CA GLY A 135 -16.66 26.91 16.83
C GLY A 135 -16.65 25.47 17.35
N ASN A 136 -15.72 24.63 16.88
CA ASN A 136 -15.63 23.19 17.12
C ASN A 136 -16.82 22.37 16.55
N TYR A 137 -17.53 22.89 15.56
CA TYR A 137 -18.50 22.10 14.83
C TYR A 137 -17.78 21.24 13.78
N ARG A 138 -17.99 19.92 13.86
CA ARG A 138 -17.27 18.92 13.05
C ARG A 138 -18.21 18.17 12.13
N VAL A 139 -17.83 18.06 10.85
CA VAL A 139 -18.45 17.16 9.87
C VAL A 139 -17.36 16.33 9.20
N SER A 140 -17.73 15.13 8.77
CA SER A 140 -16.79 14.21 8.14
C SER A 140 -17.39 13.55 6.91
N GLU A 141 -16.51 13.05 6.06
CA GLU A 141 -16.86 12.29 4.87
C GLU A 141 -15.77 11.25 4.59
N THR A 142 -16.16 10.02 4.28
CA THR A 142 -15.22 8.95 3.95
C THR A 142 -15.21 8.75 2.44
N VAL A 143 -14.01 8.74 1.86
CA VAL A 143 -13.78 8.50 0.43
C VAL A 143 -12.99 7.21 0.28
N VAL A 144 -13.53 6.26 -0.48
CA VAL A 144 -12.80 5.07 -0.95
C VAL A 144 -12.51 5.20 -2.44
N LEU A 145 -11.24 5.11 -2.82
CA LEU A 145 -10.74 5.18 -4.20
C LEU A 145 -10.17 3.85 -4.65
N ALA A 146 -10.33 3.53 -5.94
CA ALA A 146 -9.78 2.31 -6.52
C ALA A 146 -8.25 2.32 -6.48
N GLY A 147 -7.66 1.22 -6.01
CA GLY A 147 -6.21 0.97 -5.97
C GLY A 147 -5.56 1.20 -4.60
N ALA A 148 -4.47 0.48 -4.35
CA ALA A 148 -3.73 0.48 -3.09
C ALA A 148 -2.64 1.58 -3.07
N ILE A 149 -2.76 2.51 -2.12
CA ILE A 149 -1.80 3.62 -1.98
C ILE A 149 -0.37 3.11 -1.72
N SER A 150 0.61 3.69 -2.41
CA SER A 150 2.02 3.37 -2.23
C SER A 150 2.71 4.26 -1.19
N SER A 151 3.88 3.84 -0.68
CA SER A 151 4.69 4.67 0.22
C SER A 151 5.08 6.01 -0.44
N LYS A 152 5.37 6.02 -1.75
CA LYS A 152 5.71 7.26 -2.46
C LYS A 152 4.52 8.19 -2.59
N GLN A 153 3.34 7.62 -2.82
CA GLN A 153 2.10 8.37 -2.88
C GLN A 153 1.77 8.97 -1.50
N LEU A 154 1.96 8.20 -0.43
CA LEU A 154 1.84 8.68 0.94
C LEU A 154 2.81 9.86 1.22
N GLU A 155 4.08 9.73 0.85
CA GLU A 155 5.07 10.81 0.99
C GLU A 155 4.74 12.03 0.11
N LEU A 156 4.19 11.83 -1.08
CA LEU A 156 3.70 12.92 -1.91
C LEU A 156 2.57 13.67 -1.20
N ILE A 157 1.59 12.97 -0.62
CA ILE A 157 0.53 13.60 0.16
C ILE A 157 1.16 14.41 1.29
N ARG A 158 2.04 13.80 2.12
CA ARG A 158 2.74 14.48 3.23
C ARG A 158 3.42 15.78 2.79
N SER A 159 4.10 15.76 1.65
CA SER A 159 4.81 16.93 1.12
C SER A 159 3.90 18.09 0.68
N LYS A 160 2.59 17.83 0.55
CA LYS A 160 1.58 18.79 0.10
C LYS A 160 0.64 19.26 1.22
N LEU A 161 0.73 18.70 2.43
CA LEU A 161 -0.15 19.06 3.52
C LEU A 161 0.17 20.47 4.06
N GLU A 162 -0.87 21.27 4.27
CA GLU A 162 -0.82 22.45 5.12
C GLU A 162 -0.88 22.01 6.59
N ASP A 163 -0.08 22.63 7.46
CA ASP A 163 0.00 22.29 8.90
C ASP A 163 0.10 20.79 9.22
N GLY A 164 0.71 20.03 8.29
CA GLY A 164 0.98 18.60 8.43
C GLY A 164 -0.23 17.66 8.31
N CYS A 165 -1.45 18.16 8.14
CA CYS A 165 -2.65 17.30 8.03
C CYS A 165 -3.78 17.86 7.13
N GLN A 166 -3.67 19.10 6.65
CA GLN A 166 -4.75 19.80 5.97
C GLN A 166 -4.50 19.92 4.47
N ILE A 167 -5.59 19.95 3.71
CA ILE A 167 -5.62 20.19 2.26
C ILE A 167 -6.80 21.07 1.88
N ILE A 168 -6.82 21.58 0.65
CA ILE A 168 -8.07 22.05 0.03
C ILE A 168 -8.62 20.91 -0.85
N ALA A 169 -9.58 20.16 -0.30
CA ALA A 169 -10.09 18.92 -0.90
C ALA A 169 -10.58 19.11 -2.35
N HIS A 170 -11.31 20.19 -2.63
CA HIS A 170 -11.83 20.48 -3.96
C HIS A 170 -10.73 20.60 -5.04
N GLN A 171 -9.56 21.14 -4.69
CA GLN A 171 -8.46 21.37 -5.64
C GLN A 171 -7.77 20.06 -6.09
N VAL A 172 -7.98 18.97 -5.35
CA VAL A 172 -7.60 17.61 -5.75
C VAL A 172 -8.81 16.76 -6.16
N GLY A 173 -9.99 17.37 -6.27
CA GLY A 173 -11.23 16.72 -6.66
C GLY A 173 -11.79 15.74 -5.64
N LEU A 174 -11.38 15.87 -4.37
CA LEU A 174 -12.04 15.24 -3.23
C LEU A 174 -13.26 16.08 -2.81
N PRO A 175 -14.28 15.48 -2.18
CA PRO A 175 -15.40 16.22 -1.62
C PRO A 175 -14.92 17.14 -0.48
N THR A 176 -15.58 18.29 -0.34
CA THR A 176 -15.30 19.27 0.72
C THR A 176 -16.34 19.12 1.83
N PRO A 177 -16.01 18.53 3.00
CA PRO A 177 -17.01 18.25 4.04
C PRO A 177 -17.73 19.51 4.55
N ALA A 178 -17.08 20.68 4.52
CA ALA A 178 -17.70 21.96 4.88
C ALA A 178 -19.00 22.26 4.10
N VAL A 179 -19.13 21.76 2.86
CA VAL A 179 -20.34 21.95 2.04
C VAL A 179 -21.58 21.33 2.68
N GLN A 180 -21.43 20.36 3.59
CA GLN A 180 -22.55 19.81 4.37
C GLN A 180 -23.21 20.86 5.27
N GLN A 181 -22.55 21.99 5.53
CA GLN A 181 -23.07 23.10 6.34
C GLN A 181 -23.76 24.19 5.52
N ARG A 182 -23.83 24.07 4.19
CA ARG A 182 -24.38 25.13 3.32
C ARG A 182 -25.83 25.53 3.64
N ASP A 183 -26.59 24.61 4.22
CA ASP A 183 -28.00 24.83 4.56
C ASP A 183 -28.15 25.45 5.97
N ASN A 184 -27.05 25.67 6.70
CA ASN A 184 -27.03 26.38 7.98
C ASN A 184 -27.01 27.89 7.74
N ASP A 185 -27.87 28.62 8.46
CA ASP A 185 -27.91 30.08 8.40
C ASP A 185 -26.54 30.68 8.71
N GLY A 186 -25.96 31.40 7.74
CA GLY A 186 -24.70 32.12 7.90
C GLY A 186 -23.44 31.38 7.45
N PHE A 187 -23.57 30.22 6.79
CA PHE A 187 -22.44 29.56 6.13
C PHE A 187 -22.20 30.12 4.70
N PRO A 188 -20.94 30.30 4.26
CA PRO A 188 -19.74 30.32 5.09
C PRO A 188 -19.65 31.62 5.91
N ASN A 189 -19.26 31.49 7.17
CA ASN A 189 -19.02 32.56 8.12
C ASN A 189 -17.54 32.97 8.09
N ASP A 190 -17.25 34.26 7.90
CA ASP A 190 -15.89 34.78 7.76
C ASP A 190 -15.04 34.77 9.05
N GLU A 191 -15.67 34.65 10.22
CA GLU A 191 -14.99 34.55 11.51
C GLU A 191 -14.75 33.10 11.95
N LEU A 192 -15.60 32.16 11.52
CA LEU A 192 -15.59 30.77 12.00
C LEU A 192 -15.11 29.76 10.96
N ASP A 193 -15.47 29.95 9.70
CA ASP A 193 -15.24 28.96 8.65
C ASP A 193 -13.90 29.14 7.94
N HIS A 194 -13.39 28.04 7.39
CA HIS A 194 -12.19 28.03 6.57
C HIS A 194 -12.29 27.02 5.42
N VAL A 195 -11.36 27.10 4.48
CA VAL A 195 -11.33 26.24 3.29
C VAL A 195 -10.73 24.86 3.51
N PHE A 196 -9.96 24.70 4.60
CA PHE A 196 -9.16 23.51 4.83
C PHE A 196 -9.99 22.29 5.25
N THR A 197 -9.60 21.13 4.75
CA THR A 197 -10.09 19.81 5.13
C THR A 197 -8.93 19.01 5.70
N THR A 198 -9.10 18.46 6.89
CA THR A 198 -8.13 17.58 7.54
C THR A 198 -8.25 16.17 6.98
N LEU A 199 -7.11 15.56 6.63
CA LEU A 199 -7.01 14.12 6.41
C LEU A 199 -6.76 13.44 7.76
N GLU A 200 -7.75 12.72 8.30
CA GLU A 200 -7.75 12.23 9.69
C GLU A 200 -6.49 11.43 10.04
N VAL A 201 -6.03 10.57 9.12
CA VAL A 201 -4.85 9.72 9.34
C VAL A 201 -3.57 10.52 9.63
N PHE A 202 -3.48 11.76 9.15
CA PHE A 202 -2.31 12.62 9.33
C PHE A 202 -2.37 13.49 10.58
N GLU A 203 -3.52 13.59 11.25
CA GLU A 203 -3.70 14.43 12.46
C GLU A 203 -2.75 14.00 13.59
N SER A 204 -2.44 12.70 13.68
CA SER A 204 -1.50 12.14 14.67
C SER A 204 -0.02 12.33 14.31
N GLY A 205 0.29 12.75 13.07
CA GLY A 205 1.65 12.84 12.53
C GLY A 205 2.26 11.51 12.05
N HIS A 206 1.61 10.38 12.34
CA HIS A 206 2.17 9.03 12.14
C HIS A 206 1.46 8.18 11.09
N ALA A 207 0.85 8.79 10.06
CA ALA A 207 0.12 8.05 9.03
C ALA A 207 0.93 6.90 8.38
N GLU A 208 0.45 5.68 8.47
CA GLU A 208 1.04 4.52 7.79
C GLU A 208 0.16 4.09 6.61
N ILE A 209 0.72 3.28 5.70
CA ILE A 209 -0.02 2.78 4.53
C ILE A 209 -1.21 1.93 4.99
N ASP A 210 -1.01 1.08 5.99
CA ASP A 210 -2.01 0.15 6.50
C ASP A 210 -3.25 0.87 7.05
N ASP A 211 -3.10 2.11 7.54
CA ASP A 211 -4.22 2.94 8.02
C ASP A 211 -5.16 3.40 6.88
N LEU A 212 -4.66 3.35 5.64
CA LEU A 212 -5.34 3.84 4.44
C LEU A 212 -5.84 2.72 3.54
N LEU A 213 -5.39 1.47 3.72
CA LEU A 213 -5.81 0.34 2.90
C LEU A 213 -7.17 -0.19 3.36
N THR A 214 -8.03 -0.53 2.40
CA THR A 214 -9.33 -1.15 2.66
C THR A 214 -9.74 -2.13 1.56
N GLN A 215 -10.66 -3.03 1.90
CA GLN A 215 -11.37 -3.91 0.95
C GLN A 215 -12.75 -3.36 0.55
N ASP A 216 -13.15 -2.21 1.11
CA ASP A 216 -14.42 -1.58 0.77
C ASP A 216 -14.46 -1.18 -0.72
N PRO A 217 -15.63 -1.23 -1.37
CA PRO A 217 -15.74 -0.87 -2.78
C PRO A 217 -15.49 0.64 -2.99
N PRO A 218 -14.94 1.05 -4.16
CA PRO A 218 -14.76 2.46 -4.47
C PRO A 218 -16.07 3.25 -4.43
N THR A 219 -16.03 4.41 -3.78
CA THR A 219 -17.15 5.35 -3.65
C THR A 219 -17.14 6.42 -4.74
N HIS A 220 -16.02 6.57 -5.45
CA HIS A 220 -15.81 7.58 -6.47
C HIS A 220 -15.26 6.94 -7.76
N ALA A 221 -15.49 7.61 -8.89
CA ALA A 221 -15.14 7.09 -10.21
C ALA A 221 -13.64 7.18 -10.55
N PHE A 222 -12.87 8.00 -9.82
CA PHE A 222 -11.44 8.19 -10.06
C PHE A 222 -10.60 7.32 -9.13
N THR A 223 -9.37 7.00 -9.56
CA THR A 223 -8.45 6.10 -8.84
C THR A 223 -7.52 6.85 -7.89
N ILE A 224 -6.79 6.12 -7.05
CA ILE A 224 -5.72 6.70 -6.23
C ILE A 224 -4.63 7.35 -7.10
N ASP A 225 -4.26 6.76 -8.23
CA ASP A 225 -3.25 7.32 -9.13
C ASP A 225 -3.69 8.66 -9.74
N GLU A 226 -4.97 8.77 -10.11
CA GLU A 226 -5.54 10.03 -10.61
C GLU A 226 -5.58 11.10 -9.51
N LEU A 227 -5.89 10.72 -8.27
CA LEU A 227 -5.76 11.63 -7.14
C LEU A 227 -4.31 12.11 -6.97
N MET A 228 -3.33 11.22 -7.09
CA MET A 228 -1.92 11.56 -6.93
C MET A 228 -1.41 12.49 -8.04
N GLN A 229 -1.90 12.34 -9.27
CA GLN A 229 -1.64 13.30 -10.34
C GLN A 229 -2.15 14.70 -9.99
N ARG A 230 -3.32 14.80 -9.35
CA ARG A 230 -3.88 16.09 -8.91
C ARG A 230 -3.05 16.68 -7.75
N PHE A 231 -2.66 15.88 -6.76
CA PHE A 231 -1.73 16.31 -5.71
C PHE A 231 -0.41 16.83 -6.28
N ALA A 232 0.17 16.13 -7.26
CA ALA A 232 1.40 16.55 -7.92
C ALA A 232 1.24 17.90 -8.66
N ALA A 233 0.05 18.16 -9.21
CA ALA A 233 -0.26 19.41 -9.91
C ALA A 233 -0.40 20.62 -8.97
N VAL A 234 -0.75 20.42 -7.70
CA VAL A 234 -0.86 21.51 -6.71
C VAL A 234 0.52 22.14 -6.48
N GLN A 235 0.69 23.39 -6.92
CA GLN A 235 1.90 24.18 -6.62
C GLN A 235 1.80 24.85 -5.25
N SER A 236 0.60 25.36 -4.94
CA SER A 236 0.21 25.98 -3.68
C SER A 236 -1.31 25.89 -3.55
N TRP A 237 -1.82 25.74 -2.34
CA TRP A 237 -3.26 25.77 -2.08
C TRP A 237 -3.85 27.16 -2.34
N ASP A 238 -4.81 27.25 -3.25
CA ASP A 238 -5.48 28.52 -3.57
C ASP A 238 -6.65 28.78 -2.60
N ILE A 239 -6.34 29.34 -1.44
CA ILE A 239 -7.31 29.63 -0.39
C ILE A 239 -8.39 30.60 -0.89
N ALA A 240 -7.99 31.62 -1.65
CA ALA A 240 -8.91 32.65 -2.12
C ALA A 240 -9.95 32.08 -3.11
N ALA A 241 -9.50 31.27 -4.06
CA ALA A 241 -10.41 30.64 -5.03
C ALA A 241 -11.38 29.66 -4.35
N GLU A 242 -10.91 28.88 -3.37
CA GLU A 242 -11.82 27.97 -2.66
C GLU A 242 -12.82 28.74 -1.77
N TRP A 243 -12.40 29.83 -1.14
CA TRP A 243 -13.30 30.68 -0.37
C TRP A 243 -14.37 31.32 -1.25
N GLU A 244 -14.00 31.85 -2.42
CA GLU A 244 -14.94 32.35 -3.42
C GLU A 244 -15.94 31.28 -3.87
N ARG A 245 -15.46 30.04 -4.08
CA ARG A 245 -16.31 28.90 -4.40
C ARG A 245 -17.30 28.62 -3.28
N LEU A 246 -16.86 28.54 -2.02
CA LEU A 246 -17.76 28.28 -0.88
C LEU A 246 -18.82 29.37 -0.73
N LEU A 247 -18.45 30.65 -0.90
CA LEU A 247 -19.40 31.78 -0.89
C LEU A 247 -20.46 31.66 -1.99
N SER A 248 -20.11 31.09 -3.16
CA SER A 248 -21.06 30.92 -4.26
C SER A 248 -22.09 29.79 -4.06
N LEU A 249 -21.92 28.95 -3.03
CA LEU A 249 -22.82 27.84 -2.70
C LEU A 249 -23.90 28.22 -1.67
N ALA A 250 -23.77 29.38 -1.04
CA ALA A 250 -24.69 29.93 -0.04
C ALA A 250 -25.87 30.67 -0.68
#